data_AF-A0A183U2S6-F1
#
_entry.id   AF-A0A183U2S6-F1
#
_cell.length_a   1.000
_cell.length_b   1.000
_cell.length_c   1.000
_cell.angle_alpha   90.00
_cell.angle_beta   90.00
_cell.angle_gamma   90.00
#
_symmetry.space_group_name_H-M   'P 1'
#
loop_
_entity.id
_entity.type
_entity.pdbx_description
1 polymer ?
#
loop_
_entity_poly.entity_id
_entity_poly.type
_entity_poly.pdbx_seq_one_letter_code
_entity_poly.pdbx_strand_id
1 'polypeptide(L)'
;MTETDREAVIETLMDVSGAKDAVNMGLDLLSSFNFTGLGGELFEVTSRLDKAFKQLERSFNKKQKQDIEENGFSFLEADQIRQLMKQHGYFFDIR
;
A
#
# COMPACT_ATOMS: atom_id res chain seq x y z
N MET A 1 9.85 -15.20 -18.82
CA MET A 1 8.72 -15.06 -17.88
C MET A 1 7.57 -14.49 -18.65
N THR A 2 6.47 -15.24 -18.74
CA THR A 2 5.23 -14.75 -19.34
C THR A 2 4.49 -13.89 -18.31
N GLU A 3 3.53 -13.09 -18.76
CA GLU A 3 2.71 -12.24 -17.89
C GLU A 3 2.00 -13.07 -16.81
N THR A 4 1.60 -14.30 -17.16
CA THR A 4 0.99 -15.29 -16.28
C THR A 4 1.91 -15.73 -15.14
N ASP A 5 3.22 -15.90 -15.39
CA ASP A 5 4.17 -16.25 -14.33
C ASP A 5 4.28 -15.13 -13.30
N ARG A 6 4.22 -13.88 -13.77
CA ARG A 6 4.31 -12.70 -12.90
C ARG A 6 3.07 -12.54 -12.03
N GLU A 7 1.89 -12.78 -12.57
CA GLU A 7 0.64 -12.73 -11.81
C GLU A 7 0.60 -13.81 -10.73
N ALA A 8 1.01 -15.03 -11.04
CA ALA A 8 1.07 -16.12 -10.06
C ALA A 8 2.04 -15.82 -8.90
N VAL A 9 3.17 -15.17 -9.17
CA VAL A 9 4.12 -14.74 -8.13
C VAL A 9 3.54 -13.63 -7.27
N ILE A 10 2.83 -12.67 -7.86
CA ILE A 10 2.19 -11.58 -7.10
C ILE A 10 1.05 -12.12 -6.23
N GLU A 11 0.23 -13.03 -6.75
CA GLU A 11 -0.86 -13.66 -6.01
C GLU A 11 -0.34 -14.44 -4.80
N THR A 12 0.71 -15.25 -4.99
CA THR A 12 1.34 -16.00 -3.89
C THR A 12 1.97 -15.09 -2.84
N LEU A 13 2.58 -13.97 -3.23
CA LEU A 13 3.09 -12.97 -2.29
C LEU A 13 1.96 -12.28 -1.51
N MET A 14 0.84 -11.97 -2.16
CA MET A 14 -0.35 -11.40 -1.52
C MET A 14 -0.99 -12.39 -0.52
N ASP A 15 -1.02 -13.68 -0.86
CA ASP A 15 -1.47 -14.75 0.04
C ASP A 15 -0.57 -14.85 1.28
N VAL A 16 0.75 -14.94 1.08
CA VAL A 16 1.73 -15.10 2.19
C VAL A 16 1.77 -13.88 3.11
N SER A 17 1.62 -12.68 2.56
CA SER A 17 1.60 -11.43 3.33
C SER A 17 0.25 -11.13 4.00
N GLY A 18 -0.80 -11.89 3.68
CA GLY A 18 -2.17 -11.64 4.13
C GLY A 18 -2.82 -10.39 3.49
N ALA A 19 -2.18 -9.79 2.48
CA ALA A 19 -2.68 -8.60 1.80
C ALA A 19 -3.81 -8.89 0.80
N LYS A 20 -4.00 -10.17 0.43
CA LYS A 20 -4.98 -10.60 -0.58
C LYS A 20 -6.40 -10.11 -0.31
N ASP A 21 -6.87 -10.25 0.93
CA ASP A 21 -8.24 -9.86 1.28
C ASP A 21 -8.45 -8.34 1.19
N ALA A 22 -7.44 -7.54 1.55
CA ALA A 22 -7.49 -6.08 1.45
C ALA A 22 -7.47 -5.61 -0.02
N VAL A 23 -6.68 -6.26 -0.87
CA VAL A 23 -6.62 -5.98 -2.30
C VAL A 23 -7.95 -6.36 -2.99
N ASN A 24 -8.46 -7.56 -2.70
CA ASN A 24 -9.74 -8.03 -3.26
C ASN A 24 -10.91 -7.13 -2.83
N MET A 25 -10.96 -6.73 -1.56
CA MET A 25 -11.98 -5.78 -1.07
C MET A 25 -11.89 -4.43 -1.79
N GLY A 26 -10.69 -3.93 -2.06
CA GLY A 26 -10.49 -2.72 -2.85
C GLY A 26 -10.99 -2.85 -4.29
N LEU A 27 -10.72 -3.99 -4.93
CA LEU A 27 -11.20 -4.29 -6.29
C LEU A 27 -12.71 -4.46 -6.35
N ASP A 28 -13.31 -5.13 -5.38
CA ASP A 28 -14.76 -5.30 -5.27
C ASP A 28 -15.46 -3.95 -5.09
N LEU A 29 -14.93 -3.10 -4.21
CA LEU A 29 -15.41 -1.72 -4.05
C LEU A 29 -15.34 -0.95 -5.37
N LEU A 30 -14.19 -1.00 -6.06
CA LEU A 30 -14.03 -0.36 -7.37
C LEU A 30 -15.02 -0.90 -8.40
N SER A 31 -15.25 -2.21 -8.45
CA SER A 31 -16.20 -2.84 -9.39
C SER A 31 -17.66 -2.46 -9.11
N SER A 32 -17.99 -2.12 -7.85
CA SER A 32 -19.33 -1.75 -7.42
C SER A 32 -19.72 -0.29 -7.68
N PHE A 33 -18.76 0.56 -8.07
CA PHE A 33 -19.04 1.98 -8.37
C PHE A 33 -19.42 2.18 -9.85
N ASN A 34 -20.60 2.77 -10.11
CA ASN A 34 -20.96 3.24 -11.45
C ASN A 34 -20.10 4.47 -11.80
N PHE A 35 -19.10 4.27 -12.65
CA PHE A 35 -17.97 5.17 -12.97
C PHE A 35 -18.28 6.52 -13.64
N THR A 36 -19.53 6.97 -13.69
CA THR A 36 -19.89 8.27 -14.30
C THR A 36 -19.94 9.36 -13.22
N GLY A 37 -18.81 10.01 -12.94
CA GLY A 37 -18.74 11.22 -12.10
C GLY A 37 -17.56 11.33 -11.11
N LEU A 38 -16.80 10.26 -10.90
CA LEU A 38 -15.78 10.14 -9.84
C LEU A 38 -14.34 10.60 -10.20
N GLY A 39 -14.11 11.11 -11.41
CA GLY A 39 -12.74 11.41 -11.88
C GLY A 39 -11.96 12.38 -10.98
N GLY A 40 -12.64 13.37 -10.39
CA GLY A 40 -12.03 14.34 -9.47
C GLY A 40 -11.69 13.75 -8.10
N GLU A 41 -12.62 13.02 -7.49
CA GLU A 41 -12.44 12.43 -6.15
C GLU A 41 -11.42 11.28 -6.16
N LEU A 42 -11.40 10.47 -7.23
CA LEU A 42 -10.37 9.44 -7.42
C LEU A 42 -8.98 10.06 -7.61
N PHE A 43 -8.87 11.17 -8.35
CA PHE A 43 -7.61 11.90 -8.48
C PHE A 43 -7.12 12.43 -7.13
N GLU A 44 -8.02 12.92 -6.29
CA GLU A 44 -7.67 13.39 -4.95
C GLU A 44 -7.18 12.25 -4.06
N VAL A 45 -7.89 11.12 -4.02
CA VAL A 45 -7.52 9.95 -3.21
C VAL A 45 -6.20 9.35 -3.67
N THR A 46 -6.00 9.21 -4.98
CA THR A 46 -4.73 8.72 -5.54
C THR A 46 -3.57 9.68 -5.24
N SER A 47 -3.79 10.99 -5.31
CA SER A 47 -2.78 12.00 -4.92
C SER A 47 -2.43 11.91 -3.42
N ARG A 48 -3.42 11.65 -2.56
CA ARG A 48 -3.20 11.47 -1.12
C ARG A 48 -2.38 10.21 -0.82
N LEU A 49 -2.67 9.10 -1.51
CA LEU A 49 -1.91 7.85 -1.41
C LEU A 49 -0.46 8.04 -1.87
N ASP A 50 -0.25 8.64 -3.05
CA ASP A 50 1.10 8.92 -3.57
C ASP A 50 1.94 9.77 -2.60
N LYS A 51 1.31 10.79 -1.98
CA LYS A 51 1.98 11.61 -0.95
C LYS A 51 2.32 10.82 0.31
N ALA A 52 1.48 9.88 0.73
CA ALA A 52 1.71 9.05 1.91
C ALA A 52 2.88 8.08 1.67
N PHE A 53 2.88 7.39 0.53
CA PHE A 53 3.96 6.47 0.15
C PHE A 53 5.30 7.20 -0.02
N LYS A 54 5.33 8.37 -0.64
CA LYS A 54 6.56 9.19 -0.74
C LYS A 54 7.09 9.65 0.61
N GLN A 55 6.23 9.87 1.60
CA GLN A 55 6.66 10.23 2.95
C GLN A 55 7.19 9.03 3.72
N LEU A 56 6.56 7.86 3.53
CA LEU A 56 7.04 6.59 4.07
C LEU A 56 8.41 6.21 3.50
N GLU A 57 8.61 6.35 2.19
CA GLU A 57 9.89 6.09 1.55
C GLU A 57 11.02 6.97 2.12
N ARG A 58 10.70 8.24 2.41
CA ARG A 58 11.65 9.19 3.02
C ARG A 58 12.02 8.86 4.46
N SER A 59 11.15 8.16 5.20
CA SER A 59 11.44 7.76 6.58
C SER A 59 12.29 6.50 6.67
N PHE A 60 12.59 5.82 5.55
CA PHE A 60 13.41 4.63 5.57
C PHE A 60 14.87 4.90 5.97
N ASN A 61 15.32 4.14 6.96
CA ASN A 61 16.70 4.12 7.38
C ASN A 61 17.59 3.36 6.39
N LYS A 62 18.92 3.42 6.57
CA LYS A 62 19.88 2.79 5.65
C LYS A 62 19.67 1.28 5.52
N LYS A 63 19.33 0.59 6.63
CA LYS A 63 19.07 -0.85 6.62
C LYS A 63 17.79 -1.18 5.87
N GLN A 64 16.72 -0.42 6.06
CA GLN A 64 15.47 -0.65 5.32
C GLN A 64 15.63 -0.46 3.81
N LYS A 65 16.42 0.55 3.40
CA LYS A 65 16.75 0.76 1.98
C LYS A 65 17.54 -0.41 1.40
N GLN A 66 18.55 -0.90 2.12
CA GLN A 66 19.31 -2.07 1.72
C GLN A 66 18.43 -3.34 1.67
N ASP A 67 17.56 -3.55 2.66
CA ASP A 67 16.65 -4.69 2.67
C ASP A 67 15.69 -4.66 1.47
N ILE A 68 15.23 -3.47 1.06
CA ILE A 68 14.42 -3.30 -0.17
C ILE A 68 15.22 -3.57 -1.43
N GLU A 69 16.46 -3.08 -1.52
CA GLU A 69 17.34 -3.32 -2.68
C GLU A 69 17.68 -4.81 -2.84
N GLU A 70 17.90 -5.52 -1.73
CA GLU A 70 18.33 -6.92 -1.73
C GLU A 70 17.16 -7.91 -1.77
N ASN A 71 16.07 -7.62 -1.07
CA ASN A 71 14.96 -8.57 -0.84
C ASN A 71 13.62 -8.10 -1.44
N GLY A 72 13.55 -6.86 -1.93
CA GLY A 72 12.32 -6.27 -2.47
C GLY A 72 11.31 -5.80 -1.41
N PHE A 73 11.62 -5.96 -0.11
CA PHE A 73 10.76 -5.50 0.98
C PHE A 73 11.58 -5.15 2.23
N SER A 74 11.00 -4.37 3.12
CA SER A 74 11.50 -4.19 4.48
C SER A 74 10.33 -3.98 5.46
N PHE A 75 10.58 -4.27 6.74
CA PHE A 75 9.59 -4.06 7.78
C PHE A 75 9.54 -2.60 8.20
N LEU A 76 8.33 -2.09 8.44
CA LEU A 76 8.12 -0.74 8.93
C LEU A 76 8.35 -0.67 10.44
N GLU A 77 8.93 0.43 10.88
CA GLU A 77 9.05 0.77 12.30
C GLU A 77 7.72 1.30 12.86
N ALA A 78 7.51 1.18 14.17
CA ALA A 78 6.25 1.53 14.82
C ALA A 78 5.88 3.02 14.65
N ASP A 79 6.86 3.91 14.54
CA ASP A 79 6.67 5.33 14.22
C ASP A 79 6.27 5.56 12.76
N GLN A 80 6.86 4.83 11.80
CA GLN A 80 6.50 4.87 10.39
C GLN A 80 5.05 4.40 10.16
N ILE A 81 4.61 3.36 10.87
CA ILE A 81 3.22 2.90 10.87
C ILE A 81 2.29 3.96 11.46
N ARG A 82 2.66 4.55 12.61
CA ARG A 82 1.89 5.65 13.23
C ARG A 82 1.79 6.87 12.32
N GLN A 83 2.85 7.19 11.59
CA GLN A 83 2.85 8.30 10.62
C GLN A 83 1.91 8.03 9.45
N LEU A 84 1.96 6.82 8.88
CA LEU A 84 1.07 6.39 7.81
C LEU A 84 -0.41 6.48 8.27
N MET A 85 -0.72 5.95 9.45
CA MET A 85 -2.08 5.97 10.01
C MET A 85 -2.60 7.40 10.26
N LYS A 86 -1.77 8.28 10.81
CA LYS A 86 -2.13 9.70 11.00
C LYS A 86 -2.46 10.40 9.68
N GLN A 87 -1.72 10.11 8.62
CA GLN A 87 -1.97 10.71 7.29
C GLN A 87 -3.26 10.22 6.64
N HIS A 88 -3.73 9.04 7.05
CA HIS A 88 -4.99 8.46 6.63
C HIS A 88 -6.16 8.75 7.58
N GLY A 89 -5.96 9.57 8.63
CA GLY A 89 -7.03 10.01 9.53
C GLY A 89 -7.39 9.02 10.65
N TYR A 90 -6.62 7.95 10.82
CA TYR A 90 -6.79 6.99 11.91
C TYR A 90 -5.88 7.38 13.09
N PHE A 91 -6.48 7.85 14.18
CA PHE A 91 -5.79 8.07 15.46
C PHE A 91 -5.94 6.81 16.32
N PHE A 92 -4.87 6.05 16.49
CA PHE A 92 -4.78 5.04 17.55
C PHE A 92 -3.87 5.57 18.66
N ASP A 93 -4.48 5.86 19.82
CA ASP A 93 -3.77 6.09 21.07
C ASP A 93 -3.44 4.71 21.65
N ILE A 94 -2.26 4.17 21.31
CA ILE A 94 -1.76 2.96 21.97
C ILE A 94 -1.16 3.43 23.29
N ARG A 95 -1.96 3.34 24.35
CA ARG A 95 -1.52 3.43 25.74
C ARG A 95 -0.79 2.17 26.16
#